data_AF-A0A5A7MKY7-F1
#
_entry.id   AF-A0A5A7MKY7-F1
#
_cell.length_a   1.000
_cell.length_b   1.000
_cell.length_c   1.000
_cell.angle_alpha   90.00
_cell.angle_beta   90.00
_cell.angle_gamma   90.00
#
_symmetry.space_group_name_H-M   'P 1'
#
loop_
_entity.id
_entity.type
_entity.pdbx_description
1 polymer ?
#
loop_
_entity_poly.entity_id
_entity_poly.type
_entity_poly.pdbx_seq_one_letter_code
_entity_poly.pdbx_strand_id
1 'polypeptide(L)'
;MSNYSDLSAAELLQICKDEDLTWIDLRFTDPRGKWQHLTMDSSFMDEDTLEEGLMFDGSSIAGWKAINESDMILKPDLSYVTTDPFTAQGTAVFIAIFWSQVLDSPIAVIRVPRQNALKNI
;
A
#
# COMPACT_ATOMS: atom_id res chain seq x y z
N MET A 1 -15.10 13.21 -2.51
CA MET A 1 -14.06 12.40 -1.85
C MET A 1 -14.76 11.60 -0.77
N SER A 2 -15.04 10.34 -1.09
CA SER A 2 -15.58 9.36 -0.15
C SER A 2 -14.40 8.88 0.70
N ASN A 3 -14.64 8.72 2.01
CA ASN A 3 -13.64 8.21 2.93
C ASN A 3 -14.23 6.98 3.63
N TYR A 4 -13.42 5.94 3.72
CA TYR A 4 -13.75 4.67 4.34
C TYR A 4 -12.68 4.31 5.35
N SER A 5 -13.09 3.68 6.45
CA SER A 5 -12.20 3.29 7.53
C SER A 5 -12.45 1.86 7.94
N ASP A 6 -11.37 1.17 8.34
CA ASP A 6 -11.39 -0.19 8.87
C ASP A 6 -12.15 -1.18 7.97
N LEU A 7 -11.84 -1.15 6.67
CA LEU A 7 -12.45 -2.05 5.69
C LEU A 7 -11.79 -3.43 5.69
N SER A 8 -12.58 -4.46 5.45
CA SER A 8 -12.09 -5.75 4.98
C SER A 8 -11.76 -5.72 3.49
N ALA A 9 -10.97 -6.70 3.02
CA ALA A 9 -10.62 -6.83 1.60
C ALA A 9 -11.87 -6.98 0.72
N ALA A 10 -12.83 -7.82 1.15
CA ALA A 10 -14.10 -8.00 0.45
C ALA A 10 -14.92 -6.70 0.36
N GLU A 11 -14.98 -5.90 1.43
CA GLU A 11 -15.69 -4.62 1.41
C GLU A 11 -15.02 -3.62 0.46
N LEU A 12 -13.68 -3.56 0.44
CA LEU A 12 -12.97 -2.71 -0.51
C LEU A 12 -13.29 -3.09 -1.96
N LEU A 13 -13.24 -4.39 -2.29
CA LEU A 13 -13.53 -4.86 -3.64
C LEU A 13 -14.99 -4.59 -4.04
N GLN A 14 -15.92 -4.65 -3.08
CA GLN A 14 -17.31 -4.30 -3.32
C GLN A 14 -17.47 -2.80 -3.59
N ILE A 15 -16.82 -1.94 -2.78
CA ILE A 15 -16.80 -0.48 -2.98
C ILE A 15 -16.22 -0.14 -4.36
N CYS A 16 -15.12 -0.79 -4.75
CA CYS A 16 -14.52 -0.58 -6.07
C CYS A 16 -15.49 -0.89 -7.22
N LYS A 17 -16.34 -1.91 -7.06
CA LYS A 17 -17.37 -2.25 -8.06
C LYS A 17 -18.54 -1.26 -8.03
N ASP A 18 -19.00 -0.88 -6.85
CA ASP A 18 -20.18 -0.03 -6.68
C ASP A 18 -19.93 1.42 -7.08
N GLU A 19 -18.72 1.94 -6.84
CA GLU A 19 -18.30 3.30 -7.19
C GLU A 19 -17.53 3.39 -8.53
N ASP A 20 -17.47 2.30 -9.31
CA ASP A 20 -16.75 2.23 -10.59
C ASP A 20 -15.27 2.68 -10.48
N LEU A 21 -14.59 2.19 -9.44
CA LEU A 21 -13.17 2.47 -9.19
C LEU A 21 -12.32 1.51 -10.02
N THR A 22 -11.89 1.97 -11.19
CA THR A 22 -11.03 1.21 -12.11
C THR A 22 -9.60 1.05 -11.59
N TRP A 23 -9.15 1.96 -10.73
CA TRP A 23 -7.76 1.98 -10.25
C TRP A 23 -7.66 1.92 -8.74
N ILE A 24 -6.57 1.31 -8.31
CA ILE A 24 -6.13 1.23 -6.92
C ILE A 24 -4.73 1.84 -6.84
N ASP A 25 -4.57 2.87 -6.04
CA ASP A 25 -3.34 3.63 -5.85
C ASP A 25 -2.76 3.40 -4.45
N LEU A 26 -1.70 2.60 -4.41
CA LEU A 26 -0.97 2.25 -3.19
C LEU A 26 0.06 3.32 -2.91
N ARG A 27 -0.12 4.07 -1.84
CA ARG A 27 0.76 5.19 -1.46
C ARG A 27 1.69 4.79 -0.31
N PHE A 28 2.98 5.09 -0.45
CA PHE A 28 3.98 4.81 0.58
C PHE A 28 5.05 5.88 0.64
N THR A 29 5.84 5.89 1.72
CA THR A 29 6.87 6.91 1.96
C THR A 29 8.25 6.26 2.02
N ASP A 30 9.16 6.77 1.20
CA ASP A 30 10.61 6.49 1.27
C ASP A 30 11.20 6.97 2.62
N PRO A 31 12.23 6.33 3.19
CA PRO A 31 12.96 6.85 4.36
C PRO A 31 13.39 8.32 4.30
N ARG A 32 13.56 8.88 3.10
CA ARG A 32 13.85 10.29 2.86
C ARG A 32 12.62 11.20 2.94
N GLY A 33 11.45 10.65 3.24
CA GLY A 33 10.18 11.38 3.31
C GLY A 33 9.51 11.63 1.96
N LYS A 34 10.03 11.05 0.87
CA LYS A 34 9.41 11.19 -0.46
C LYS A 34 8.14 10.34 -0.52
N TRP A 35 7.05 10.97 -0.93
CA TRP A 35 5.81 10.29 -1.26
C TRP A 35 5.97 9.56 -2.60
N GLN A 36 5.72 8.25 -2.59
CA GLN A 36 5.76 7.37 -3.74
C GLN A 36 4.42 6.65 -3.84
N HIS A 37 4.09 6.16 -5.04
CA HIS A 37 2.85 5.44 -5.26
C HIS A 37 3.01 4.37 -6.33
N LEU A 38 2.17 3.34 -6.25
CA LEU A 38 2.01 2.29 -7.24
C LEU A 38 0.53 2.18 -7.58
N THR A 39 0.16 2.49 -8.81
CA THR A 39 -1.20 2.35 -9.29
C THR A 39 -1.36 1.03 -10.03
N MET A 40 -2.38 0.26 -9.66
CA MET A 40 -2.75 -1.02 -10.24
C MET A 40 -4.22 -0.98 -10.67
N ASP A 41 -4.56 -1.73 -11.71
CA ASP A 41 -5.95 -1.88 -12.12
C ASP A 41 -6.70 -2.73 -11.08
N SER A 42 -7.92 -2.32 -10.73
CA SER A 42 -8.69 -2.96 -9.65
C SER A 42 -9.06 -4.41 -9.96
N SER A 43 -9.08 -4.82 -11.23
CA SER A 43 -9.33 -6.21 -11.64
C SER A 43 -8.17 -7.16 -11.32
N PHE A 44 -6.96 -6.64 -11.09
CA PHE A 44 -5.80 -7.43 -10.66
C PHE A 44 -5.71 -7.59 -9.14
N MET A 45 -6.58 -6.93 -8.38
CA MET A 45 -6.63 -7.06 -6.93
C MET A 45 -7.70 -8.07 -6.53
N ASP A 46 -7.30 -9.10 -5.81
CA ASP A 46 -8.19 -10.03 -5.12
C ASP A 46 -8.00 -9.93 -3.60
N GLU A 47 -8.82 -10.66 -2.85
CA GLU A 47 -8.77 -10.66 -1.38
C GLU A 47 -7.41 -11.12 -0.87
N ASP A 48 -6.86 -12.17 -1.48
CA ASP A 48 -5.54 -12.72 -1.13
C ASP A 48 -4.43 -11.68 -1.34
N THR A 49 -4.44 -10.95 -2.46
CA THR A 49 -3.44 -9.90 -2.75
C THR A 49 -3.54 -8.73 -1.77
N LEU A 50 -4.76 -8.40 -1.31
CA LEU A 50 -4.97 -7.35 -0.32
C LEU A 50 -4.54 -7.78 1.09
N GLU A 51 -4.65 -9.07 1.42
CA GLU A 51 -4.28 -9.62 2.73
C GLU A 51 -2.79 -9.98 2.83
N GLU A 52 -2.26 -10.68 1.83
CA GLU A 52 -0.88 -11.13 1.75
C GLU A 52 0.06 -10.00 1.31
N GLY A 53 -0.43 -9.07 0.48
CA GLY A 53 0.30 -7.94 -0.06
C GLY A 53 0.95 -8.22 -1.42
N LEU A 54 1.43 -7.16 -2.06
CA LEU A 54 1.97 -7.22 -3.42
C LEU A 54 3.48 -7.37 -3.42
N MET A 55 4.00 -8.25 -4.27
CA MET A 55 5.44 -8.33 -4.49
C MET A 55 5.95 -7.05 -5.16
N PHE A 56 6.95 -6.41 -4.56
CA PHE A 56 7.51 -5.14 -5.03
C PHE A 56 9.04 -5.17 -5.03
N ASP A 57 9.64 -4.83 -6.17
CA ASP A 57 11.10 -4.67 -6.27
C ASP A 57 11.55 -3.29 -5.75
N GLY A 58 12.14 -3.30 -4.55
CA GLY A 58 12.68 -2.13 -3.89
C GLY A 58 13.97 -1.57 -4.47
N SER A 59 14.60 -2.27 -5.42
CA SER A 59 15.92 -1.92 -5.95
C SER A 59 16.00 -0.50 -6.53
N SER A 60 14.86 0.03 -6.98
CA SER A 60 14.72 1.34 -7.61
C SER A 60 14.56 2.51 -6.63
N ILE A 61 14.46 2.26 -5.32
CA ILE A 61 14.26 3.32 -4.30
C ILE A 61 15.60 3.76 -3.70
N ALA A 62 15.94 5.04 -3.91
CA ALA A 62 17.20 5.65 -3.49
C ALA A 62 17.29 5.84 -1.97
N GLY A 63 17.73 4.79 -1.27
CA GLY A 63 17.85 4.78 0.20
C GLY A 63 17.71 3.39 0.82
N TRP A 64 17.29 2.40 0.02
CA TRP A 64 17.11 1.00 0.45
C TRP A 64 18.20 0.03 0.00
N LYS A 65 19.28 0.57 -0.58
CA LYS A 65 20.43 -0.11 -1.21
C LYS A 65 21.27 -1.06 -0.32
N ALA A 66 20.86 -1.37 0.91
CA ALA A 66 21.63 -2.21 1.83
C ALA A 66 20.99 -3.58 2.12
N ILE A 67 19.72 -3.81 1.76
CA ILE A 67 19.10 -5.11 2.01
C ILE A 67 19.30 -5.94 0.74
N ASN A 68 20.18 -6.93 0.84
CA ASN A 68 20.49 -7.94 -0.18
C ASN A 68 19.33 -8.94 -0.39
N GLU A 69 18.10 -8.48 -0.14
CA GLU A 69 16.83 -9.21 -0.25
C GLU A 69 15.90 -8.22 -0.96
N SER A 70 16.00 -8.20 -2.28
CA SER A 70 15.24 -7.31 -3.17
C SER A 70 13.73 -7.51 -3.09
N ASP A 71 13.33 -8.67 -2.59
CA ASP A 71 11.95 -9.12 -2.57
C ASP A 71 11.28 -8.60 -1.29
N MET A 72 10.46 -7.57 -1.46
CA MET A 72 9.64 -7.03 -0.39
C MET A 72 8.17 -7.12 -0.78
N ILE A 73 7.34 -7.13 0.25
CA ILE A 73 5.89 -7.13 0.10
C ILE A 73 5.38 -5.75 0.45
N LEU A 74 4.66 -5.14 -0.48
CA LEU A 74 3.89 -3.93 -0.25
C LEU A 74 2.51 -4.33 0.25
N LYS A 75 2.30 -4.26 1.56
CA LYS A 75 1.04 -4.63 2.20
C LYS A 75 0.10 -3.41 2.30
N PRO A 76 -1.11 -3.50 1.73
CA PRO A 76 -2.17 -2.50 1.91
C PRO A 76 -2.53 -2.30 3.38
N ASP A 77 -2.81 -1.05 3.75
CA ASP A 77 -3.41 -0.68 5.03
C ASP A 77 -4.84 -0.18 4.78
N LEU A 78 -5.82 -1.06 5.03
CA LEU A 78 -7.24 -0.80 4.80
C LEU A 78 -7.93 -0.03 5.94
N SER A 79 -7.16 0.41 6.96
CA SER A 79 -7.70 1.26 8.03
C SER A 79 -8.18 2.63 7.53
N TYR A 80 -7.65 3.08 6.39
CA TYR A 80 -8.05 4.33 5.76
C TYR A 80 -7.94 4.27 4.24
N VAL A 81 -9.09 4.33 3.58
CA VAL A 81 -9.23 4.35 2.13
C VAL A 81 -9.99 5.60 1.71
N THR A 82 -9.57 6.24 0.62
CA THR A 82 -10.24 7.44 0.10
C THR A 82 -10.30 7.43 -1.41
N THR A 83 -11.29 8.06 -2.02
CA THR A 83 -11.36 8.22 -3.47
C THR A 83 -10.59 9.44 -3.95
N ASP A 84 -9.78 9.30 -4.99
CA ASP A 84 -9.02 10.42 -5.56
C ASP A 84 -9.97 11.38 -6.31
N PRO A 85 -10.05 12.67 -5.93
CA PRO A 85 -10.93 13.62 -6.60
C PRO A 85 -10.32 14.24 -7.88
N PHE A 86 -9.05 13.94 -8.19
CA PHE A 86 -8.31 14.58 -9.28
C PHE A 86 -8.08 13.66 -10.48
N THR A 87 -8.16 12.34 -10.29
CA THR A 87 -8.01 11.38 -11.39
C THR A 87 -9.25 11.40 -12.28
N ALA A 88 -9.03 11.32 -13.59
CA ALA A 88 -10.13 11.29 -14.57
C ALA A 88 -10.96 10.00 -14.49
N GLN A 89 -10.36 8.93 -13.96
CA GLN A 89 -10.98 7.62 -13.74
C GLN A 89 -11.06 7.37 -12.24
N GLY A 90 -12.13 6.68 -11.80
CA GLY A 90 -12.35 6.35 -10.39
C GLY A 90 -11.14 5.62 -9.81
N THR A 91 -10.54 6.18 -8.76
CA THR A 91 -9.32 5.66 -8.16
C THR A 91 -9.48 5.59 -6.64
N ALA A 92 -9.36 4.38 -6.08
CA ALA A 92 -9.21 4.18 -4.65
C ALA A 92 -7.76 4.44 -4.24
N VAL A 93 -7.56 5.20 -3.18
CA VAL A 93 -6.25 5.56 -2.63
C VAL A 93 -6.16 5.03 -1.22
N PHE A 94 -5.10 4.30 -0.93
CA PHE A 94 -4.80 3.87 0.43
C PHE A 94 -3.30 3.77 0.67
N ILE A 95 -2.95 3.77 1.95
CA ILE A 95 -1.56 3.73 2.36
C ILE A 95 -1.11 2.26 2.34
N ALA A 96 0.14 2.03 1.96
CA ALA A 96 0.75 0.72 2.02
C ALA A 96 2.06 0.78 2.82
N ILE A 97 2.37 -0.33 3.47
CA ILE A 97 3.55 -0.52 4.29
C ILE A 97 4.39 -1.67 3.75
N PHE A 98 5.71 -1.55 3.86
CA PHE A 98 6.60 -2.63 3.45
C PHE A 98 6.71 -3.68 4.54
N TRP A 99 6.59 -4.93 4.13
CA TRP A 99 6.75 -6.12 4.94
C TRP A 99 7.78 -7.02 4.26
N SER A 100 8.43 -7.89 5.02
CA SER A 100 9.27 -8.90 4.38
C SER A 100 9.19 -10.22 5.12
N GLN A 101 9.21 -11.25 4.29
CA GLN A 101 9.09 -12.64 4.66
C GLN A 101 10.32 -13.16 5.41
N VAL A 102 11.51 -12.58 5.20
CA VAL A 102 12.76 -13.12 5.78
C VAL A 102 12.81 -12.94 7.30
N LEU A 103 12.24 -11.84 7.81
CA LEU A 103 12.21 -11.59 9.25
C LEU A 103 10.88 -11.98 9.91
N ASP A 104 9.91 -12.52 9.15
CA ASP A 104 8.51 -12.71 9.58
C ASP A 104 7.99 -11.50 10.39
N SER A 105 8.39 -10.32 9.91
CA SER A 105 8.31 -9.07 10.64
C SER A 105 8.31 -7.94 9.62
N PRO A 106 7.63 -6.83 9.89
CA PRO A 106 7.76 -5.64 9.06
C PRO A 106 9.23 -5.23 8.93
N ILE A 107 9.87 -5.57 7.79
CA ILE A 107 11.21 -5.10 7.43
C ILE A 107 11.11 -3.62 7.09
N ALA A 108 11.17 -2.81 8.14
CA ALA A 108 12.33 -1.99 8.45
C ALA A 108 11.86 -0.93 9.46
N VAL A 109 11.93 -1.31 10.74
CA VAL A 109 11.79 -0.42 11.92
C VAL A 109 12.78 0.77 11.89
N ILE A 110 13.69 0.83 10.92
CA ILE A 110 14.71 1.87 10.80
C ILE A 110 14.45 2.80 9.60
N ARG A 111 13.62 2.41 8.62
CA ARG A 111 13.52 3.16 7.34
C ARG A 111 12.11 3.30 6.76
N VAL A 112 11.05 2.81 7.41
CA VAL A 112 9.66 3.09 7.01
C VAL A 112 9.06 4.09 7.99
N PRO A 113 8.92 5.39 7.61
CA PRO A 113 8.46 6.43 8.54
C PRO A 113 7.11 6.11 9.21
N ARG A 114 6.16 5.53 8.46
CA ARG A 114 4.83 5.18 8.98
C ARG A 114 4.86 4.11 10.06
N GLN A 115 5.60 3.01 9.86
CA GLN A 115 5.70 1.95 10.88
C GLN A 115 6.37 2.46 12.16
N ASN A 116 7.34 3.37 12.04
CA ASN A 116 7.98 3.98 13.20
C ASN A 116 7.03 4.89 13.97
N ALA A 117 6.14 5.60 13.28
CA ALA A 117 5.09 6.38 13.93
C ALA A 117 4.12 5.49 14.70
N LEU A 118 3.67 4.37 14.11
CA LEU A 118 2.71 3.45 14.74
C LEU A 118 3.23 2.74 16.00
N LYS A 119 4.55 2.66 16.21
CA LYS A 119 5.15 2.06 17.42
C LYS A 119 5.21 2.99 18.64
N ASN A 120 4.99 4.29 18.44
CA ASN A 120 5.13 5.31 19.48
C ASN A 120 3.77 5.91 19.91
N ILE A 121 2.68 5.20 19.63
CA ILE A 121 1.29 5.52 20.01
C ILE A 121 0.76 4.32 20.78
#